data_AF-Q8CZ26-F1
#
_entry.id   AF-Q8CZ26-F1
#
_cell.length_a   1.000
_cell.length_b   1.000
_cell.length_c   1.000
_cell.angle_alpha   90.00
_cell.angle_beta   90.00
_cell.angle_gamma   90.00
#
_symmetry.space_group_name_H-M   'P 1'
#
loop_
_entity.id
_entity.type
_entity.pdbx_description
1 polymer ?
#
loop_
_entity_poly.entity_id
_entity_poly.type
_entity_poly.pdbx_seq_one_letter_code
_entity_poly.pdbx_strand_id
1 'polypeptide(L)' 'MKEIAFDAFYQLYQNDQLSLVDVREVDEFAALHLEGAHNLPLSQLADSYD' A
#
# COMPACT_ATOMS: atom_id res chain seq x y z
N MET A 1 -3.51 -13.78 8.05
CA MET A 1 -2.74 -12.62 7.57
C MET A 1 -1.29 -13.06 7.43
N LYS A 2 -0.61 -12.69 6.34
CA LYS A 2 0.84 -12.86 6.22
C LYS A 2 1.47 -11.50 6.48
N GLU A 3 2.49 -11.47 7.31
CA GLU A 3 3.25 -10.26 7.62
C GLU A 3 4.69 -10.46 7.15
N ILE A 4 5.36 -9.36 6.81
CA ILE A 4 6.78 -9.34 6.46
C ILE A 4 7.51 -8.36 7.37
N ALA A 5 8.77 -8.64 7.69
CA ALA A 5 9.61 -7.70 8.39
C ALA A 5 9.88 -6.46 7.50
N PHE A 6 10.10 -5.30 8.13
CA PHE A 6 10.36 -4.05 7.41
C PHE A 6 11.57 -4.16 6.47
N ASP A 7 12.66 -4.80 6.89
CA ASP A 7 13.84 -4.96 6.04
C ASP A 7 13.53 -5.76 4.76
N ALA A 8 12.72 -6.82 4.87
CA ALA A 8 12.26 -7.60 3.73
C ALA A 8 11.35 -6.77 2.81
N PHE A 9 10.43 -6.00 3.39
CA PHE A 9 9.61 -5.04 2.66
C PHE A 9 10.48 -4.04 1.88
N TYR A 10 11.44 -3.41 2.55
CA TYR A 10 12.28 -2.37 1.96
C TYR A 10 13.13 -2.92 0.81
N GLN A 11 13.69 -4.12 0.95
CA GLN A 11 14.42 -4.78 -0.15
C GLN A 11 13.51 -5.05 -1.35
N LEU A 12 12.30 -5.59 -1.14
CA LEU A 12 11.37 -5.84 -2.24
C LEU A 12 10.91 -4.53 -2.92
N TYR A 13 10.65 -3.49 -2.13
CA TYR A 13 10.28 -2.16 -2.61
C TYR A 13 11.39 -1.51 -3.43
N GLN A 14 12.63 -1.53 -2.95
CA GLN A 14 13.78 -0.96 -3.67
C GLN A 14 14.10 -1.67 -5.00
N ASN A 15 13.72 -2.93 -5.12
CA ASN A 15 13.94 -3.72 -6.32
C ASN A 15 12.69 -3.79 -7.23
N ASP A 16 11.64 -2.99 -6.97
CA ASP A 16 10.36 -2.99 -7.69
C ASP A 16 9.72 -4.40 -7.81
N GLN A 17 9.87 -5.23 -6.77
CA GLN A 17 9.43 -6.64 -6.76
C GLN A 17 8.07 -6.87 -6.07
N LEU A 18 7.32 -5.80 -5.80
CA LEU A 18 6.01 -5.89 -5.17
C LEU A 18 5.04 -4.89 -5.79
N SER A 19 3.75 -5.22 -5.71
CA SER A 19 2.68 -4.24 -5.83
C SER A 19 2.39 -3.70 -4.43
N LEU A 20 2.49 -2.39 -4.25
CA LEU A 20 2.26 -1.74 -2.97
C LEU A 20 0.86 -1.13 -2.94
N VAL A 21 0.06 -1.57 -1.97
CA VAL A 21 -1.27 -0.99 -1.71
C VAL A 21 -1.24 -0.24 -0.39
N ASP A 22 -1.69 1.01 -0.41
CA ASP A 22 -1.89 1.84 0.77
C ASP A 22 -3.39 1.99 1.04
N VAL A 23 -3.83 1.50 2.20
CA VAL A 23 -5.24 1.44 2.60
C VAL A 23 -5.67 2.62 3.47
N ARG A 24 -4.82 3.64 3.63
CA ARG A 24 -5.18 4.89 4.32
C ARG A 24 -6.21 5.69 3.54
N GLU A 25 -6.79 6.68 4.21
CA GLU A 25 -7.73 7.60 3.56
C GLU A 25 -7.03 8.42 2.47
N VAL A 26 -7.83 8.87 1.51
CA VAL A 26 -7.34 9.53 0.28
C VAL A 26 -6.53 10.78 0.60
N ASP A 27 -6.93 11.55 1.61
CA ASP A 27 -6.25 12.76 2.04
C ASP A 27 -4.89 12.49 2.70
N GLU A 28 -4.79 11.43 3.51
CA GLU A 28 -3.52 10.97 4.08
C GLU A 28 -2.54 10.49 3.00
N PHE A 29 -3.05 9.73 2.02
CA PHE A 29 -2.27 9.28 0.88
C PHE A 29 -1.81 10.46 0.01
N ALA A 30 -2.71 11.39 -0.31
CA ALA A 30 -2.40 12.58 -1.09
C ALA A 30 -1.37 13.50 -0.40
N ALA A 31 -1.40 13.58 0.93
CA ALA A 31 -0.43 14.36 1.70
C ALA A 31 0.99 13.77 1.59
N LEU A 32 1.14 12.45 1.73
CA LEU A 32 2.42 11.75 1.55
C LEU A 32 2.21 10.24 1.41
N HIS A 33 2.82 9.64 0.39
CA HIS A 33 2.86 8.19 0.17
C HIS A 33 4.18 7.76 -0.47
N LEU A 34 4.45 6.45 -0.44
CA LEU A 34 5.59 5.85 -1.13
C LEU A 34 5.37 5.87 -2.65
N GLU A 35 6.41 6.18 -3.41
CA GLU A 35 6.35 6.18 -4.87
C GLU A 35 5.90 4.80 -5.41
N GLY A 36 5.02 4.79 -6.40
CA GLY A 36 4.47 3.56 -6.97
C GLY A 36 3.41 2.87 -6.10
N ALA A 37 3.09 3.38 -4.90
CA ALA A 37 1.97 2.87 -4.13
C ALA A 37 0.63 3.18 -4.81
N HIS A 38 -0.33 2.27 -4.70
CA HIS A 38 -1.70 2.45 -5.13
C HIS A 38 -2.61 2.65 -3.92
N ASN A 39 -3.40 3.72 -3.91
CA ASN A 39 -4.35 3.94 -2.84
C ASN A 39 -5.62 3.10 -3.06
N LEU A 40 -5.97 2.30 -2.07
CA LEU A 40 -7.24 1.57 -1.97
C LEU A 40 -7.77 1.74 -0.54
N PRO A 41 -8.39 2.89 -0.21
CA PRO A 41 -8.81 3.21 1.15
C PRO A 41 -9.63 2.11 1.78
N LEU A 42 -9.32 1.74 3.01
CA LEU A 42 -10.01 0.66 3.71
C LEU A 42 -11.52 0.93 3.83
N SER A 43 -11.89 2.21 3.95
CA SER A 43 -13.28 2.70 3.98
C SER A 43 -14.09 2.37 2.72
N GLN A 44 -13.42 2.21 1.57
CA GLN A 44 -14.03 1.90 0.27
C GLN A 44 -13.70 0.47 -0.19
N LEU A 45 -12.77 -0.20 0.48
CA LEU A 45 -12.24 -1.48 0.06
C LEU A 45 -13.34 -2.55 -0.03
N ALA A 46 -14.25 -2.58 0.96
CA ALA A 46 -15.37 -3.50 0.97
C ALA A 46 -16.33 -3.34 -0.22
N ASP A 47 -16.46 -2.12 -0.75
CA ASP A 47 -17.33 -1.81 -1.90
C ASP A 47 -16.65 -2.12 -3.24
N SER A 48 -15.33 -2.33 -3.24
CA SER A 48 -14.53 -2.57 -4.45
C SER A 48 -14.31 -4.05 -4.79
N TYR A 49 -14.63 -4.97 -3.86
CA TYR A 49 -14.54 -6.41 -4.06
C TYR A 49 -15.90 -6.98 -4.50
N ASP A 50 -16.24 -6.80 -5.79
CA ASP A 50 -17.32 -7.54 -6.46
C ASP A 50 -16.84 -8.91 -6.99
#